data_AF-V4AKW4-F1
#
_entry.id   AF-V4AKW4-F1
#
_cell.length_a   1.000
_cell.length_b   1.000
_cell.length_c   1.000
_cell.angle_alpha   90.00
_cell.angle_beta   90.00
_cell.angle_gamma   90.00
#
_symmetry.space_group_name_H-M   'P 1'
#
loop_
_entity.id
_entity.type
_entity.pdbx_description
1 polymer ?
#
loop_
_entity_poly.entity_id
_entity_poly.type
_entity_poly.pdbx_seq_one_letter_code
_entity_poly.pdbx_strand_id
1 'polypeptide(L)'
;DCITLNVGGYLYTTTKSTLCKYPDSMLGVMMSGKFDTSIDSNGHRFIDRDGAMFQHVLNFLRSSHLSLPSDFKTFDLLSIEADFYQIQPLIEAINQIKQ
;
A
#
# COMPACT_ATOMS: atom_id res chain seq x y z
N ASP A 1 -1.46 -13.37 -11.85
CA ASP A 1 -2.88 -13.06 -11.61
C ASP A 1 -3.06 -11.65 -11.09
N CYS A 2 -4.07 -10.97 -11.63
CA CYS A 2 -4.53 -9.68 -11.14
C CYS A 2 -5.41 -9.86 -9.90
N ILE A 3 -5.34 -8.90 -8.99
CA ILE A 3 -6.10 -8.84 -7.75
C ILE A 3 -6.65 -7.42 -7.64
N THR A 4 -7.92 -7.30 -7.28
CA THR A 4 -8.55 -6.03 -6.93
C THR A 4 -8.62 -5.90 -5.42
N LEU A 5 -8.11 -4.78 -4.91
CA LEU A 5 -8.24 -4.36 -3.52
C LEU A 5 -9.25 -3.21 -3.44
N ASN A 6 -10.09 -3.23 -2.42
CA ASN A 6 -10.91 -2.10 -2.03
C ASN A 6 -10.29 -1.48 -0.78
N VAL A 7 -9.70 -0.28 -0.91
CA VAL A 7 -9.04 0.42 0.19
C VAL A 7 -9.87 1.64 0.56
N GLY A 8 -10.64 1.55 1.65
CA GLY A 8 -11.52 2.64 2.10
C GLY A 8 -12.54 3.11 1.05
N GLY A 9 -12.95 2.23 0.13
CA GLY A 9 -13.84 2.55 -1.00
C GLY A 9 -13.12 2.79 -2.34
N TYR A 10 -11.80 2.91 -2.34
CA TYR A 10 -11.00 3.07 -3.57
C TYR A 10 -10.59 1.72 -4.13
N LEU A 11 -10.98 1.44 -5.39
CA LEU A 11 -10.63 0.20 -6.06
C LEU A 11 -9.26 0.31 -6.74
N TYR A 12 -8.35 -0.59 -6.36
CA TYR A 12 -7.02 -0.73 -6.96
C TYR A 12 -6.85 -2.11 -7.55
N THR A 13 -6.53 -2.16 -8.84
CA THR A 13 -6.14 -3.40 -9.51
C THR A 13 -4.62 -3.48 -9.63
N THR A 14 -4.05 -4.59 -9.17
CA THR A 14 -2.62 -4.87 -9.24
C THR A 14 -2.36 -6.37 -9.36
N THR A 15 -1.12 -6.82 -9.25
CA THR A 15 -0.74 -8.24 -9.27
C THR A 15 -0.31 -8.72 -7.88
N LYS A 16 -0.44 -10.04 -7.65
CA LYS A 16 0.13 -10.68 -6.45
C LYS A 16 1.63 -10.38 -6.30
N SER A 17 2.38 -10.37 -7.39
CA SER A 17 3.83 -10.07 -7.39
C SER A 17 4.14 -8.67 -6.86
N THR A 18 3.29 -7.69 -7.14
CA THR A 18 3.45 -6.31 -6.63
C THR A 18 3.21 -6.26 -5.12
N LEU A 19 2.12 -6.87 -4.65
CA LEU A 19 1.80 -6.90 -3.22
C LEU A 19 2.80 -7.73 -2.40
N CYS A 20 3.42 -8.73 -3.01
CA CYS A 20 4.44 -9.58 -2.38
C CYS A 20 5.88 -9.06 -2.59
N LYS A 21 6.08 -7.87 -3.16
CA LYS A 21 7.41 -7.32 -3.42
C LYS A 21 8.27 -7.25 -2.15
N TYR A 22 7.63 -6.94 -1.02
CA TYR A 22 8.21 -6.99 0.32
C TYR A 22 7.44 -8.05 1.13
N PRO A 23 7.91 -9.31 1.18
CA PRO A 23 7.17 -10.41 1.80
C PRO A 23 6.88 -10.21 3.29
N ASP A 24 7.76 -9.49 3.99
CA ASP A 24 7.64 -9.20 5.43
C ASP A 24 6.70 -8.03 5.74
N SER A 25 6.22 -7.31 4.70
CA SER A 25 5.21 -6.27 4.87
C SER A 25 3.84 -6.87 5.14
N MET A 26 2.93 -6.08 5.72
CA MET A 26 1.56 -6.51 5.98
C MET A 26 0.87 -7.02 4.71
N LEU A 27 1.06 -6.35 3.57
CA LEU A 27 0.50 -6.77 2.28
C LEU A 27 1.10 -8.08 1.77
N GLY A 28 2.41 -8.29 1.98
CA GLY A 28 3.08 -9.54 1.66
C GLY A 28 2.50 -10.71 2.45
N VAL A 29 2.32 -10.53 3.77
CA VAL A 29 1.74 -11.57 4.63
C VAL A 29 0.25 -11.78 4.34
N MET A 30 -0.51 -10.71 4.06
CA MET A 30 -1.92 -10.79 3.63
C MET A 30 -2.09 -11.69 2.40
N MET A 31 -1.18 -11.60 1.43
CA MET A 31 -1.20 -12.42 0.22
C MET A 31 -0.71 -13.86 0.43
N SER A 32 -0.10 -14.17 1.57
CA SER A 32 0.30 -15.53 1.94
C SER A 32 -0.88 -16.39 2.44
N GLY A 33 -2.05 -15.78 2.67
CA GLY A 33 -3.23 -16.47 3.19
C GLY A 33 -3.19 -16.74 4.71
N LYS A 34 -2.20 -16.17 5.41
CA LYS A 34 -2.04 -16.30 6.86
C LYS A 34 -2.92 -15.33 7.68
N PHE A 35 -3.62 -14.42 7.02
CA PHE A 35 -4.53 -13.46 7.66
C PHE A 35 -5.92 -13.60 7.06
N ASP A 36 -6.92 -13.58 7.94
CA ASP A 36 -8.31 -13.35 7.53
C ASP A 36 -8.42 -11.93 6.99
N THR A 37 -8.84 -11.82 5.73
CA THR A 37 -9.03 -10.53 5.07
C THR A 37 -10.51 -10.30 4.91
N SER A 38 -10.99 -9.14 5.35
CA SER A 38 -12.33 -8.67 5.02
C SER A 38 -12.53 -8.66 3.51
N ILE A 39 -13.76 -8.93 3.08
CA ILE A 39 -14.17 -8.93 1.67
C ILE A 39 -15.35 -7.95 1.55
N ASP A 40 -15.37 -7.12 0.52
CA ASP A 40 -16.50 -6.23 0.24
C ASP A 40 -17.68 -6.97 -0.40
N SER A 41 -18.81 -6.29 -0.64
CA SER A 41 -20.00 -6.89 -1.25
C SER A 41 -19.78 -7.42 -2.68
N ASN A 42 -18.67 -7.04 -3.33
CA ASN A 42 -18.32 -7.43 -4.69
C ASN A 42 -17.25 -8.53 -4.73
N GLY A 43 -16.81 -9.05 -3.57
CA GLY A 43 -15.79 -10.10 -3.50
C GLY A 43 -14.34 -9.59 -3.51
N HIS A 44 -14.10 -8.28 -3.43
CA HIS A 44 -12.75 -7.74 -3.37
C HIS A 44 -12.21 -7.75 -1.94
N ARG A 45 -10.90 -7.96 -1.78
CA ARG A 45 -10.25 -7.82 -0.48
C ARG A 45 -10.36 -6.37 -0.02
N PHE A 46 -10.94 -6.19 1.16
CA PHE A 46 -11.18 -4.89 1.75
C PHE A 46 -10.11 -4.55 2.79
N ILE A 47 -9.62 -3.32 2.72
CA ILE A 47 -8.68 -2.73 3.67
C ILE A 47 -9.29 -1.41 4.13
N ASP A 48 -9.57 -1.29 5.43
CA ASP A 48 -10.20 -0.11 6.02
C ASP A 48 -9.17 1.00 6.29
N ARG A 49 -8.62 1.57 5.21
CA ARG A 49 -7.54 2.57 5.23
C ARG A 49 -7.76 3.67 4.19
N ASP A 50 -6.92 4.70 4.22
CA ASP A 50 -6.96 5.79 3.26
C ASP A 50 -6.57 5.31 1.85
N GLY A 51 -7.58 5.20 0.98
CA GLY A 51 -7.38 4.80 -0.40
C GLY A 51 -6.57 5.80 -1.22
N ALA A 52 -6.71 7.11 -0.98
CA ALA A 52 -5.98 8.13 -1.73
C ALA A 52 -4.47 8.04 -1.46
N MET A 53 -4.08 7.85 -0.19
CA MET A 53 -2.66 7.63 0.15
C MET A 53 -2.14 6.28 -0.33
N PHE A 54 -3.00 5.25 -0.39
CA PHE A 54 -2.62 3.94 -0.91
C PHE A 54 -2.12 3.98 -2.36
N GLN A 55 -2.53 4.95 -3.17
CA GLN A 55 -1.97 5.14 -4.52
C GLN A 55 -0.43 5.25 -4.50
N HIS A 56 0.11 6.02 -3.55
CA HIS A 56 1.56 6.23 -3.43
C HIS A 56 2.27 4.98 -2.89
N VAL A 57 1.65 4.31 -1.92
CA VAL A 57 2.12 2.99 -1.43
C VAL A 57 2.21 2.00 -2.59
N LEU A 58 1.14 1.87 -3.38
CA LEU A 58 1.09 0.94 -4.50
C LEU A 58 2.10 1.29 -5.60
N ASN A 59 2.28 2.57 -5.90
CA ASN A 59 3.29 3.01 -6.85
C ASN A 59 4.71 2.68 -6.37
N PHE A 60 4.99 2.86 -5.08
CA PHE A 60 6.26 2.45 -4.49
C PHE A 60 6.48 0.93 -4.61
N LEU A 61 5.46 0.10 -4.37
CA LEU A 61 5.59 -1.35 -4.57
C LEU A 61 5.93 -1.74 -6.02
N ARG A 62 5.44 -0.97 -7.00
CA ARG A 62 5.70 -1.20 -8.42
C ARG A 62 7.12 -0.79 -8.83
N SER A 63 7.58 0.38 -8.41
CA SER A 63 8.84 0.99 -8.86
C SER A 63 10.01 0.77 -7.90
N SER A 64 9.74 0.44 -6.64
CA SER A 64 10.70 0.52 -5.52
C SER A 64 11.31 1.92 -5.35
N HIS A 65 10.59 2.95 -5.79
CA HIS A 65 11.02 4.35 -5.74
C HIS A 65 9.86 5.26 -5.35
N LEU A 66 10.11 6.16 -4.38
CA LEU A 66 9.11 7.10 -3.89
C LEU A 66 9.03 8.32 -4.83
N SER A 67 8.13 8.24 -5.80
CA SER A 67 7.83 9.35 -6.72
C SER A 67 6.58 10.09 -6.26
N LEU A 68 6.75 11.32 -5.80
CA LEU A 68 5.66 12.20 -5.34
C LEU A 68 5.57 13.44 -6.23
N PRO A 69 4.37 14.04 -6.38
CA PRO A 69 4.22 15.36 -6.97
C PRO A 69 5.12 16.39 -6.29
N SER A 70 5.60 17.39 -7.04
CA SER A 70 6.46 18.45 -6.50
C SER A 70 5.77 19.30 -5.43
N ASP A 71 4.43 19.36 -5.44
CA ASP A 71 3.58 20.07 -4.50
C ASP A 71 2.92 19.15 -3.46
N PHE A 72 3.46 17.94 -3.27
CA PHE A 72 2.94 16.99 -2.29
C PHE A 72 3.08 17.54 -0.86
N LYS A 73 1.96 17.65 -0.13
CA LYS A 73 1.90 18.27 1.21
C LYS A 73 1.51 17.30 2.32
N THR A 74 1.05 16.11 1.99
CA THR A 74 0.45 15.15 2.94
C THR A 74 1.42 14.05 3.35
N PHE A 75 2.69 14.41 3.62
CA PHE A 75 3.71 13.44 4.01
C PHE A 75 3.37 12.69 5.30
N ASP A 76 2.70 13.33 6.26
CA ASP A 76 2.33 12.68 7.51
C ASP A 76 1.26 11.60 7.29
N LEU A 77 0.28 11.86 6.42
CA LEU A 77 -0.72 10.86 6.03
C LEU A 77 -0.06 9.67 5.32
N LEU A 78 0.88 9.93 4.40
CA LEU A 78 1.62 8.86 3.74
C LEU A 78 2.51 8.08 4.71
N SER A 79 3.09 8.74 5.73
CA SER A 79 3.88 8.10 6.78
C SER A 79 3.01 7.12 7.58
N ILE A 80 1.82 7.55 7.98
CA ILE A 80 0.84 6.72 8.70
C ILE A 80 0.48 5.46 7.90
N GLU A 81 0.27 5.58 6.58
CA GLU A 81 0.00 4.42 5.73
C GLU A 81 1.23 3.52 5.54
N ALA A 82 2.41 4.09 5.31
CA ALA A 82 3.65 3.31 5.17
C ALA A 82 3.93 2.48 6.44
N ASP A 83 3.70 3.07 7.61
CA ASP A 83 3.77 2.39 8.90
C ASP A 83 2.69 1.32 9.01
N PHE A 84 1.42 1.63 8.71
CA PHE A 84 0.35 0.63 8.76
C PHE A 84 0.64 -0.62 7.91
N TYR A 85 1.09 -0.42 6.66
CA TYR A 85 1.44 -1.52 5.75
C TYR A 85 2.78 -2.18 6.07
N GLN A 86 3.55 -1.64 7.03
CA GLN A 86 4.86 -2.15 7.46
C GLN A 86 5.85 -2.30 6.29
N ILE A 87 5.90 -1.29 5.41
CA ILE A 87 6.81 -1.29 4.25
C ILE A 87 8.07 -0.52 4.62
N GLN A 88 9.03 -1.20 5.25
CA GLN A 88 10.24 -0.58 5.80
C GLN A 88 11.00 0.32 4.80
N PRO A 89 11.24 -0.10 3.53
CA PRO A 89 11.94 0.76 2.58
C PRO A 89 11.16 2.03 2.19
N LEU A 90 9.83 2.01 2.28
CA LEU A 90 9.00 3.20 2.04
C LEU A 90 9.10 4.18 3.22
N ILE A 91 9.07 3.67 4.45
CA ILE A 91 9.25 4.47 5.67
C ILE A 91 10.59 5.22 5.61
N GLU A 92 11.66 4.51 5.26
CA GLU A 92 13.00 5.08 5.09
C GLU A 92 13.03 6.15 4.00
N ALA A 93 12.41 5.89 2.84
CA ALA A 93 12.35 6.84 1.73
C ALA A 93 11.58 8.13 2.12
N ILE A 94 10.49 8.02 2.86
CA ILE A 94 9.73 9.19 3.34
C ILE A 94 10.58 10.02 4.31
N ASN A 95 11.27 9.37 5.25
CA ASN A 95 12.12 10.05 6.23
C ASN A 95 13.29 10.78 5.58
N GLN A 96 13.84 10.28 4.48
CA GLN A 96 14.89 10.96 3.73
C GLN A 96 14.41 12.25 3.04
N ILE A 97 13.14 12.31 2.62
CA ILE A 97 12.57 13.52 1.99
C ILE A 97 12.22 14.59 3.02
N LYS A 98 11.90 14.20 4.26
CA LYS A 98 11.57 15.13 5.34
C LYS A 98 12.80 15.84 5.95
N GLN A 99 14.02 15.37 5.66
CA GLN A 99 15.28 15.99 6.09
C GLN A 99 15.66 17.16 5.17
#